data_AF-A0A833ARD2-F1
#
_entry.id   AF-A0A833ARD2-F1
#
_cell.length_a   1.000
_cell.length_b   1.000
_cell.length_c   1.000
_cell.angle_alpha   90.00
_cell.angle_beta   90.00
_cell.angle_gamma   90.00
#
_symmetry.space_group_name_H-M   'P 1'
#
loop_
_entity.id
_entity.type
_entity.pdbx_description
1 polymer ?
#
loop_
_entity_poly.entity_id
_entity_poly.type
_entity_poly.pdbx_seq_one_letter_code
_entity_poly.pdbx_strand_id
1 'polypeptide(L)'
;RRRVAELGSFDAAIRSNLKTQMPEENYTAKLTWGDTDAAFETAAYQLALNQISEVVSTSRGFMVIQLINVSADAIQTEAELQKKRSGILKVIRTRKADVQSSKFLHDYLKELDFVIKGQTFAVMVRLLEERVEFKNETALAEQKMSPEDNQPVDFSESDLIALRNKPLITFSSGQITFGEIVEKLQQRNVPLDNRSPEFMRNSLRKEIFNIARDEILIREANERKLDERPGVKNDLRLWSDYLSYRLLADKLKLKEVTTNDVHFGNRLRTLKDKYEIKIDTTKLGKINVTTIPFLAVRPGQSNQLVVPYWPMYF
;
A
#
# COMPACT_ATOMS: atom_id res chain seq x y z
N ARG A 1 7.56 -19.67 -24.41
CA ARG A 1 7.55 -19.93 -25.87
C ARG A 1 7.89 -21.38 -26.20
N ARG A 2 9.04 -21.93 -25.81
CA ARG A 2 9.39 -23.36 -26.03
C ARG A 2 8.30 -24.34 -25.56
N ARG A 3 7.84 -24.22 -24.31
CA ARG A 3 6.73 -25.03 -23.79
C ARG A 3 5.38 -24.81 -24.47
N VAL A 4 5.11 -23.61 -24.99
CA VAL A 4 3.87 -23.33 -25.74
C VAL A 4 3.92 -24.03 -27.10
N ALA A 5 5.09 -24.04 -27.74
CA ALA A 5 5.32 -24.80 -28.97
C ALA A 5 5.26 -26.32 -28.74
N GLU A 6 5.74 -26.81 -27.59
CA GLU A 6 5.68 -28.22 -27.20
C GLU A 6 4.26 -28.69 -26.82
N LEU A 7 3.46 -27.84 -26.18
CA LEU A 7 2.14 -28.19 -25.65
C LEU A 7 0.96 -27.71 -26.52
N GLY A 8 1.23 -26.99 -27.60
CA GLY A 8 0.24 -26.54 -28.58
C GLY A 8 -0.67 -25.38 -28.13
N SER A 9 -0.70 -25.01 -26.85
CA SER A 9 -1.45 -23.84 -26.38
C SER A 9 -0.82 -23.13 -25.18
N PHE A 10 -1.14 -21.83 -25.02
CA PHE A 10 -0.67 -21.03 -23.90
C PHE A 10 -1.28 -21.49 -22.57
N ASP A 11 -2.57 -21.84 -22.57
CA ASP A 11 -3.26 -22.36 -21.39
C ASP A 11 -2.67 -23.69 -20.92
N ALA A 12 -2.30 -24.58 -21.84
CA ALA A 12 -1.61 -25.82 -21.50
C ALA A 12 -0.24 -25.54 -20.86
N ALA A 13 0.48 -24.53 -21.36
CA ALA A 13 1.75 -24.10 -20.78
C ALA A 13 1.60 -23.49 -19.38
N ILE A 14 0.55 -22.70 -19.12
CA ILE A 14 0.23 -22.17 -17.79
C ILE A 14 -0.10 -23.31 -16.82
N ARG A 15 -1.02 -24.20 -17.21
CA ARG A 15 -1.45 -25.34 -16.38
C ARG A 15 -0.28 -26.30 -16.06
N SER A 16 0.70 -26.44 -16.95
CA SER A 16 1.92 -27.23 -16.70
C SER A 16 2.90 -26.57 -15.71
N ASN A 17 2.86 -25.25 -15.56
CA ASN A 17 3.79 -24.49 -14.71
C ASN A 17 3.22 -24.18 -13.33
N LEU A 18 1.90 -24.04 -13.22
CA LEU A 18 1.23 -23.86 -11.95
C LEU A 18 1.08 -25.23 -11.27
N LYS A 19 1.71 -25.41 -10.10
CA LYS A 19 1.61 -26.64 -9.28
C LYS A 19 0.17 -26.97 -8.84
N THR A 20 -0.77 -26.06 -9.05
CA THR A 20 -2.17 -26.18 -8.67
C THR A 20 -3.02 -25.78 -9.88
N GLN A 21 -4.06 -26.57 -10.20
CA GLN A 21 -5.05 -26.19 -11.19
C GLN A 21 -5.80 -24.94 -10.69
N MET A 22 -5.39 -23.76 -11.19
CA MET A 22 -6.14 -22.53 -10.97
C MET A 22 -7.21 -22.39 -12.06
N PRO A 23 -8.46 -22.04 -11.73
CA PRO A 23 -9.47 -21.71 -12.74
C PRO A 23 -9.01 -20.56 -13.63
N GLU A 24 -9.50 -20.53 -14.89
CA GLU A 24 -9.17 -19.52 -15.93
C GLU A 24 -9.32 -18.07 -15.47
N GLU A 25 -10.27 -17.85 -14.57
CA GLU A 25 -10.59 -16.57 -13.94
C GLU A 25 -9.42 -16.00 -13.11
N ASN A 26 -8.51 -16.86 -12.65
CA ASN A 26 -7.39 -16.46 -11.78
C ASN A 26 -6.13 -16.02 -12.56
N TYR A 27 -6.06 -16.27 -13.87
CA TYR A 27 -4.91 -15.85 -14.71
C TYR A 27 -5.31 -15.00 -15.92
N THR A 28 -6.58 -14.64 -16.04
CA THR A 28 -7.10 -13.68 -17.01
C THR A 28 -7.45 -12.38 -16.31
N ALA A 29 -6.98 -11.23 -16.82
CA ALA A 29 -7.28 -9.93 -16.25
C ALA A 29 -7.68 -8.92 -17.33
N LYS A 30 -8.71 -8.11 -17.05
CA LYS A 30 -9.00 -6.92 -17.86
C LYS A 30 -7.98 -5.84 -17.54
N LEU A 31 -7.30 -5.33 -18.56
CA LEU A 31 -6.32 -4.26 -18.43
C LEU A 31 -6.91 -2.93 -18.88
N THR A 32 -6.81 -1.91 -18.04
CA THR A 32 -7.01 -0.50 -18.43
C THR A 32 -5.72 0.27 -18.23
N TRP A 33 -5.53 1.32 -19.04
CA TRP A 33 -4.40 2.22 -18.91
C TRP A 33 -4.34 2.85 -17.51
N GLY A 34 -3.22 2.64 -16.82
CA GLY A 34 -2.94 3.14 -15.48
C GLY A 34 -3.23 2.16 -14.34
N ASP A 35 -3.81 0.98 -14.63
CA ASP A 35 -4.21 0.02 -13.58
C ASP A 35 -3.05 -0.87 -13.10
N THR A 36 -1.95 -0.94 -13.85
CA THR A 36 -0.85 -1.87 -13.58
C THR A 36 0.53 -1.25 -13.79
N ASP A 37 1.55 -2.06 -13.56
CA ASP A 37 2.95 -1.78 -13.83
C ASP A 37 3.17 -1.27 -15.26
N ALA A 38 3.94 -0.20 -15.42
CA ALA A 38 4.14 0.45 -16.72
C ALA A 38 4.83 -0.47 -17.75
N ALA A 39 5.73 -1.38 -17.31
CA ALA A 39 6.38 -2.33 -18.20
C ALA A 39 5.40 -3.41 -18.65
N PHE A 40 4.57 -3.92 -17.75
CA PHE A 40 3.48 -4.83 -18.09
C PHE A 40 2.50 -4.21 -19.09
N GLU A 41 2.05 -2.98 -18.80
CA GLU A 41 1.13 -2.25 -19.65
C GLU A 41 1.71 -2.02 -21.05
N THR A 42 2.93 -1.48 -21.12
CA THR A 42 3.61 -1.23 -22.40
C THR A 42 3.72 -2.50 -23.24
N ALA A 43 4.12 -3.62 -22.62
CA ALA A 43 4.21 -4.89 -23.30
C ALA A 43 2.83 -5.39 -23.78
N ALA A 44 1.79 -5.28 -22.95
CA ALA A 44 0.44 -5.73 -23.31
C ALA A 44 -0.16 -4.93 -24.47
N TYR A 45 0.00 -3.60 -24.49
CA TYR A 45 -0.52 -2.73 -25.56
C TYR A 45 0.23 -2.86 -26.90
N GLN A 46 1.40 -3.51 -26.93
CA GLN A 46 2.16 -3.80 -28.14
C GLN A 46 1.79 -5.15 -28.78
N LEU A 47 0.99 -5.98 -28.11
CA LEU A 47 0.60 -7.29 -28.62
C LEU A 47 -0.54 -7.17 -29.64
N ALA A 48 -0.44 -7.94 -30.71
CA ALA A 48 -1.57 -8.28 -31.55
C ALA A 48 -2.47 -9.33 -30.88
N LEU A 49 -3.71 -9.46 -31.35
CA LEU A 49 -4.64 -10.47 -30.85
C LEU A 49 -4.03 -11.88 -30.98
N ASN A 50 -4.14 -12.68 -29.93
CA ASN A 50 -3.55 -13.99 -29.71
C ASN A 50 -2.00 -14.04 -29.65
N GLN A 51 -1.31 -12.91 -29.74
CA GLN A 51 0.14 -12.84 -29.64
C GLN A 51 0.61 -13.04 -28.19
N ILE A 52 1.73 -13.74 -28.04
CA ILE A 52 2.41 -13.95 -26.76
C ILE A 52 3.65 -13.06 -26.68
N SER A 53 3.76 -12.28 -25.60
CA SER A 53 4.90 -11.40 -25.34
C SER A 53 6.22 -12.17 -25.16
N GLU A 54 7.30 -11.42 -25.09
CA GLU A 54 8.53 -11.91 -24.45
C GLU A 54 8.36 -11.91 -22.93
N VAL A 55 9.39 -12.35 -22.21
CA VAL A 55 9.40 -12.26 -20.75
C VAL A 55 9.47 -10.78 -20.36
N VAL A 56 8.42 -10.30 -19.73
CA VAL A 56 8.30 -8.93 -19.25
C VAL A 56 8.79 -8.90 -17.80
N SER A 57 9.84 -8.12 -17.54
CA SER A 57 10.27 -7.82 -16.18
C SER A 57 9.35 -6.75 -15.60
N THR A 58 8.60 -7.11 -14.56
CA THR A 58 7.70 -6.20 -13.84
C THR A 58 8.17 -6.04 -12.41
N SER A 59 7.56 -5.09 -11.71
CA SER A 59 7.62 -4.97 -10.25
C SER A 59 7.40 -6.29 -9.49
N ARG A 60 6.53 -7.17 -10.00
CA ARG A 60 6.12 -8.40 -9.32
C ARG A 60 6.94 -9.62 -9.77
N GLY A 61 8.00 -9.40 -10.53
CA GLY A 61 8.82 -10.43 -11.15
C GLY A 61 8.54 -10.58 -12.63
N PHE A 62 8.83 -11.76 -13.16
CA PHE A 62 8.81 -12.03 -14.59
C PHE A 62 7.45 -12.56 -15.03
N MET A 63 6.87 -11.94 -16.06
CA MET A 63 5.56 -12.30 -16.59
C MET A 63 5.64 -12.59 -18.09
N VAL A 64 4.73 -13.45 -18.56
CA VAL A 64 4.49 -13.66 -19.99
C VAL A 64 3.02 -13.40 -20.24
N ILE A 65 2.72 -12.60 -21.25
CA ILE A 65 1.38 -12.06 -21.51
C ILE A 65 0.88 -12.63 -22.83
N GLN A 66 -0.40 -13.02 -22.88
CA GLN A 66 -1.09 -13.28 -24.14
C GLN A 66 -2.30 -12.34 -24.23
N LEU A 67 -2.45 -11.67 -25.37
CA LEU A 67 -3.63 -10.85 -25.62
C LEU A 67 -4.77 -11.71 -26.18
N ILE A 68 -5.81 -11.95 -25.40
CA ILE A 68 -6.93 -12.82 -25.80
C ILE A 68 -8.13 -12.05 -26.38
N ASN A 69 -8.31 -10.78 -26.02
CA ASN A 69 -9.43 -9.95 -26.46
C ASN A 69 -9.10 -8.46 -26.31
N VAL A 70 -9.71 -7.62 -27.16
CA VAL A 70 -9.63 -6.17 -27.12
C VAL A 70 -11.04 -5.58 -27.14
N SER A 71 -11.40 -4.87 -26.08
CA SER A 71 -12.64 -4.08 -26.03
C SER A 71 -12.31 -2.60 -26.17
N ALA A 72 -12.91 -1.91 -27.14
CA ALA A 72 -12.80 -0.46 -27.28
C ALA A 72 -14.04 0.22 -26.70
N ASP A 73 -13.85 1.00 -25.63
CA ASP A 73 -14.90 1.88 -25.10
C ASP A 73 -14.98 3.13 -25.98
N ALA A 74 -15.87 3.10 -26.98
CA ALA A 74 -16.14 4.26 -27.83
C ALA A 74 -16.53 5.46 -26.96
N ILE A 75 -15.84 6.58 -27.15
CA ILE A 75 -16.16 7.83 -26.46
C ILE A 75 -17.34 8.45 -27.19
N GLN A 76 -18.50 8.49 -26.54
CA GLN A 76 -19.74 8.93 -27.17
C GLN A 76 -20.06 10.39 -26.87
N THR A 77 -19.50 10.94 -25.78
CA THR A 77 -19.77 12.32 -25.35
C THR A 77 -18.50 13.11 -25.02
N GLU A 78 -18.58 14.43 -25.13
CA GLU A 78 -17.50 15.34 -24.72
C GLU A 78 -17.19 15.19 -23.21
N ALA A 79 -18.21 14.95 -22.38
CA ALA A 79 -18.02 14.72 -20.95
C ALA A 79 -17.18 13.46 -20.67
N GLU A 80 -17.41 12.38 -21.41
CA GLU A 80 -16.60 11.15 -21.33
C GLU A 80 -15.17 11.38 -21.80
N LEU A 81 -14.97 12.17 -22.86
CA LEU A 81 -13.65 12.54 -23.36
C LEU A 81 -12.86 13.29 -22.28
N GLN A 82 -13.46 14.31 -21.67
CA GLN A 82 -12.82 15.10 -20.61
C GLN A 82 -12.51 14.25 -19.37
N LYS A 83 -13.41 13.32 -19.01
CA LYS A 83 -13.18 12.37 -17.92
C LYS A 83 -12.01 11.44 -18.22
N LYS A 84 -11.96 10.80 -19.39
CA LYS A 84 -10.82 9.94 -19.78
C LYS A 84 -9.52 10.72 -19.84
N ARG A 85 -9.54 11.93 -20.41
CA ARG A 85 -8.36 12.82 -20.49
C ARG A 85 -7.81 13.15 -19.10
N SER A 86 -8.66 13.56 -18.16
CA SER A 86 -8.24 13.86 -16.80
C SER A 86 -7.69 12.63 -16.07
N GLY A 87 -8.27 11.45 -16.28
CA GLY A 87 -7.74 10.17 -15.77
C GLY A 87 -6.35 9.86 -16.31
N ILE A 88 -6.15 9.95 -17.64
CA ILE A 88 -4.85 9.71 -18.27
C ILE A 88 -3.80 10.72 -17.78
N LEU A 89 -4.16 12.00 -17.71
CA LEU A 89 -3.26 13.05 -17.19
C LEU A 89 -2.87 12.77 -15.74
N LYS A 90 -3.80 12.27 -14.91
CA LYS A 90 -3.52 11.85 -13.54
C LYS A 90 -2.50 10.71 -13.52
N VAL A 91 -2.70 9.65 -14.33
CA VAL A 91 -1.76 8.51 -14.43
C VAL A 91 -0.37 8.98 -14.85
N ILE A 92 -0.27 9.80 -15.89
CA ILE A 92 1.02 10.35 -16.37
C ILE A 92 1.69 11.18 -15.28
N ARG A 93 0.93 12.04 -14.59
CA ARG A 93 1.45 12.88 -13.52
C ARG A 93 1.94 12.04 -12.36
N THR A 94 1.19 11.01 -11.94
CA THR A 94 1.61 10.07 -10.89
C THR A 94 2.91 9.38 -11.27
N ARG A 95 2.99 8.74 -12.45
CA ARG A 95 4.22 8.05 -12.91
C ARG A 95 5.44 8.96 -12.95
N LYS A 96 5.27 10.20 -13.42
CA LYS A 96 6.35 11.19 -13.42
C LYS A 96 6.75 11.58 -12.00
N ALA A 97 5.76 11.78 -11.14
CA ALA A 97 6.02 12.05 -9.74
C ALA A 97 6.80 10.87 -9.15
N ASP A 98 6.36 9.62 -9.35
CA ASP A 98 6.99 8.37 -8.88
C ASP A 98 8.50 8.36 -9.07
N VAL A 99 8.91 8.52 -10.33
CA VAL A 99 10.32 8.57 -10.73
C VAL A 99 11.06 9.70 -10.00
N GLN A 100 10.44 10.89 -9.91
CA GLN A 100 11.07 12.04 -9.29
C GLN A 100 11.21 11.90 -7.77
N SER A 101 10.22 11.37 -7.04
CA SER A 101 10.41 11.19 -5.60
C SER A 101 11.26 9.98 -5.24
N SER A 102 11.29 8.91 -6.04
CA SER A 102 12.29 7.85 -5.87
C SER A 102 13.72 8.40 -6.03
N LYS A 103 13.95 9.24 -7.05
CA LYS A 103 15.25 9.89 -7.23
C LYS A 103 15.58 10.83 -6.07
N PHE A 104 14.65 11.71 -5.70
CA PHE A 104 14.83 12.62 -4.56
C PHE A 104 15.13 11.86 -3.27
N LEU A 105 14.38 10.79 -2.96
CA LEU A 105 14.60 9.96 -1.79
C LEU A 105 15.98 9.33 -1.79
N HIS A 106 16.42 8.80 -2.93
CA HIS A 106 17.75 8.22 -3.04
C HIS A 106 18.84 9.25 -2.75
N ASP A 107 18.77 10.40 -3.42
CA ASP A 107 19.77 11.46 -3.30
C ASP A 107 19.78 12.03 -1.87
N TYR A 108 18.60 12.32 -1.31
CA TYR A 108 18.43 12.92 0.01
C TYR A 108 18.83 11.98 1.15
N LEU A 109 18.39 10.71 1.12
CA LEU A 109 18.73 9.75 2.18
C LEU A 109 20.21 9.36 2.18
N LYS A 110 20.85 9.38 1.00
CA LYS A 110 22.29 9.08 0.87
C LYS A 110 23.16 10.09 1.62
N GLU A 111 22.74 11.35 1.69
CA GLU A 111 23.49 12.42 2.35
C GLU A 111 23.32 12.43 3.89
N LEU A 112 22.31 11.74 4.41
CA LEU A 112 21.92 11.82 5.82
C LEU A 112 22.75 10.94 6.77
N ASP A 113 23.67 10.10 6.27
CA ASP A 113 24.47 9.15 7.08
C ASP A 113 23.64 8.40 8.14
N PHE A 114 22.62 7.71 7.65
CA PHE A 114 21.61 7.05 8.48
C PHE A 114 22.16 5.80 9.18
N VAL A 115 22.15 5.80 10.51
CA VAL A 115 22.66 4.68 11.32
C VAL A 115 21.66 4.26 12.40
N ILE A 116 21.26 2.97 12.39
CA ILE A 116 20.52 2.33 13.49
C ILE A 116 21.53 1.87 14.55
N LYS A 117 21.36 2.30 15.80
CA LYS A 117 22.24 1.92 16.90
C LYS A 117 21.98 0.47 17.31
N GLY A 118 22.94 -0.40 17.00
CA GLY A 118 22.82 -1.85 17.20
C GLY A 118 22.46 -2.27 18.63
N GLN A 119 23.06 -1.62 19.65
CA GLN A 119 22.76 -1.91 21.05
C GLN A 119 21.30 -1.58 21.43
N THR A 120 20.85 -0.37 21.11
CA THR A 120 19.46 0.06 21.37
C THR A 120 18.45 -0.78 20.59
N PHE A 121 18.79 -1.18 19.36
CA PHE A 121 17.97 -2.06 18.54
C PHE A 121 17.90 -3.49 19.11
N ALA A 122 19.01 -4.04 19.59
CA ALA A 122 19.04 -5.37 20.21
C ALA A 122 18.13 -5.44 21.45
N VAL A 123 18.11 -4.39 22.26
CA VAL A 123 17.17 -4.28 23.40
C VAL A 123 15.72 -4.30 22.92
N MET A 124 15.39 -3.56 21.85
CA MET A 124 14.03 -3.56 21.29
C MET A 124 13.61 -4.94 20.78
N VAL A 125 14.48 -5.59 20.02
CA VAL A 125 14.25 -6.94 19.49
C VAL A 125 13.96 -7.91 20.63
N ARG A 126 14.80 -7.90 21.66
CA ARG A 126 14.66 -8.79 22.80
C ARG A 126 13.32 -8.62 23.53
N LEU A 127 12.92 -7.38 23.80
CA LEU A 127 11.62 -7.07 24.42
C LEU A 127 10.42 -7.55 23.61
N LEU A 128 10.57 -7.64 22.27
CA LEU A 128 9.54 -8.15 21.38
C LEU A 128 9.59 -9.69 21.30
N GLU A 129 10.77 -10.30 21.25
CA GLU A 129 10.94 -11.76 21.25
C GLU A 129 10.32 -12.41 22.49
N GLU A 130 10.39 -11.75 23.65
CA GLU A 130 9.75 -12.20 24.89
C GLU A 130 8.22 -12.18 24.84
N ARG A 131 7.61 -11.51 23.86
CA ARG A 131 6.15 -11.29 23.76
C ARG A 131 5.53 -11.87 22.49
N VAL A 132 6.33 -12.43 21.58
CA VAL A 132 5.86 -12.95 20.29
C VAL A 132 5.92 -14.47 20.29
N GLU A 133 4.78 -15.11 20.04
CA GLU A 133 4.72 -16.54 19.76
C GLU A 133 5.20 -16.80 18.32
N PHE A 134 6.24 -17.63 18.18
CA PHE A 134 6.81 -18.01 16.89
C PHE A 134 6.16 -19.30 16.38
N LYS A 135 5.82 -19.33 15.09
CA LYS A 135 5.10 -20.47 14.49
C LYS A 135 5.92 -21.77 14.42
N ASN A 136 7.24 -21.70 14.57
CA ASN A 136 8.18 -22.82 14.46
C ASN A 136 8.99 -23.02 15.75
N GLU A 137 8.33 -23.09 16.92
CA GLU A 137 8.99 -23.34 18.21
C GLU A 137 9.89 -24.59 18.23
N THR A 138 9.63 -25.58 17.37
CA THR A 138 10.41 -26.83 17.31
C THR A 138 11.83 -26.69 16.74
N ALA A 139 12.18 -25.58 16.08
CA ALA A 139 13.53 -25.34 15.56
C ALA A 139 14.42 -24.51 16.51
N LEU A 140 13.84 -23.95 17.58
CA LEU A 140 14.50 -23.01 18.50
C LEU A 140 15.30 -23.68 19.63
N ALA A 141 15.17 -25.00 19.81
CA ALA A 141 15.95 -25.72 20.82
C ALA A 141 17.44 -25.89 20.45
N GLU A 142 17.82 -25.69 19.18
CA GLU A 142 19.17 -26.01 18.69
C GLU A 142 20.04 -24.79 18.32
N GLN A 143 19.45 -23.60 18.13
CA GLN A 143 20.23 -22.36 17.98
C GLN A 143 20.39 -21.66 19.33
N LYS A 144 21.27 -22.22 20.17
CA LYS A 144 21.78 -21.52 21.36
C LYS A 144 22.53 -20.27 20.92
N MET A 145 21.93 -19.10 21.08
CA MET A 145 22.66 -17.84 21.20
C MET A 145 23.64 -17.94 22.38
N SER A 146 24.74 -17.21 22.30
CA SER A 146 25.81 -17.21 23.29
C SER A 146 25.26 -17.03 24.71
N PRO A 147 25.76 -17.76 25.74
CA PRO A 147 25.27 -17.66 27.11
C PRO A 147 25.32 -16.25 27.72
N GLU A 148 26.05 -15.31 27.11
CA GLU A 148 26.07 -13.89 27.51
C GLU A 148 24.78 -13.13 27.18
N ASP A 149 23.96 -13.59 26.23
CA ASP A 149 22.75 -12.89 25.78
C ASP A 149 21.47 -13.27 26.57
N ASN A 150 21.53 -14.31 27.40
CA ASN A 150 20.35 -14.93 28.04
C ASN A 150 20.13 -14.57 29.52
N GLN A 151 20.72 -13.50 30.05
CA GLN A 151 20.33 -13.02 31.39
C GLN A 151 18.98 -12.31 31.31
N PRO A 152 17.91 -12.75 32.00
CA PRO A 152 16.65 -12.02 32.03
C PRO A 152 16.92 -10.57 32.46
N VAL A 153 16.64 -9.62 31.57
CA VAL A 153 16.81 -8.20 31.90
C VAL A 153 15.54 -7.77 32.59
N ASP A 154 15.58 -7.79 33.92
CA ASP A 154 14.58 -7.12 34.73
C ASP A 154 14.82 -5.61 34.60
N PHE A 155 14.10 -4.97 33.67
CA PHE A 155 14.18 -3.52 33.50
C PHE A 155 13.43 -2.85 34.65
N SER A 156 14.15 -2.12 35.50
CA SER A 156 13.51 -1.21 36.45
C SER A 156 12.74 -0.10 35.71
N GLU A 157 11.79 0.55 36.38
CA GLU A 157 11.08 1.71 35.81
C GLU A 157 12.06 2.82 35.38
N SER A 158 13.15 3.02 36.13
CA SER A 158 14.24 3.92 35.75
C SER A 158 14.99 3.50 34.50
N ASP A 159 15.18 2.20 34.25
CA ASP A 159 15.85 1.70 33.06
C ASP A 159 14.98 1.88 31.81
N LEU A 160 13.66 1.72 31.94
CA LEU A 160 12.71 1.96 30.86
C LEU A 160 12.65 3.44 30.48
N ILE A 161 12.67 4.35 31.46
CA ILE A 161 12.73 5.80 31.22
C ILE A 161 14.04 6.19 30.54
N ALA A 162 15.16 5.65 31.03
CA ALA A 162 16.47 5.88 30.42
C ALA A 162 16.52 5.34 28.98
N LEU A 163 16.00 4.14 28.74
CA LEU A 163 15.94 3.52 27.42
C LEU A 163 15.08 4.34 26.46
N ARG A 164 13.93 4.86 26.91
CA ARG A 164 13.03 5.69 26.11
C ARG A 164 13.75 6.88 25.46
N ASN A 165 14.66 7.51 26.18
CA ASN A 165 15.39 8.69 25.71
C ASN A 165 16.68 8.35 24.95
N LYS A 166 17.10 7.08 24.90
CA LYS A 166 18.30 6.68 24.15
C LYS A 166 18.04 6.79 22.63
N PRO A 167 19.03 7.26 21.86
CA PRO A 167 18.93 7.25 20.40
C PRO A 167 18.87 5.80 19.89
N LEU A 168 17.83 5.51 19.11
CA LEU A 168 17.75 4.29 18.31
C LEU A 168 18.34 4.53 16.92
N ILE A 169 18.18 5.74 16.40
CA ILE A 169 18.62 6.12 15.06
C ILE A 169 19.33 7.46 15.15
N THR A 170 20.44 7.60 14.42
CA THR A 170 21.17 8.86 14.26
C THR A 170 21.41 9.14 12.78
N PHE A 171 21.41 10.41 12.42
CA PHE A 171 21.69 10.92 11.09
C PHE A 171 22.30 12.33 11.22
N SER A 172 22.85 12.87 10.13
CA SER A 172 23.61 14.14 10.16
C SER A 172 22.82 15.33 10.72
N SER A 173 21.51 15.38 10.49
CA SER A 173 20.63 16.45 11.00
C SER A 173 19.91 16.12 12.32
N GLY A 174 20.19 14.98 12.97
CA GLY A 174 19.62 14.69 14.28
C GLY A 174 19.52 13.22 14.65
N GLN A 175 18.56 12.93 15.54
CA GLN A 175 18.33 11.58 16.04
C GLN A 175 16.83 11.30 16.21
N ILE A 176 16.51 10.01 16.27
CA ILE A 176 15.21 9.50 16.70
C ILE A 176 15.46 8.53 17.85
N THR A 177 14.77 8.77 18.95
CA THR A 177 14.87 8.03 20.20
C THR A 177 14.10 6.70 20.12
N PHE A 178 14.43 5.79 21.03
CA PHE A 178 13.68 4.55 21.21
C PHE A 178 12.20 4.82 21.47
N GLY A 179 11.88 5.80 22.32
CA GLY A 179 10.51 6.17 22.68
C GLY A 179 9.68 6.62 21.49
N GLU A 180 10.24 7.48 20.64
CA GLU A 180 9.57 7.94 19.41
C GLU A 180 9.25 6.76 18.49
N ILE A 181 10.17 5.82 18.31
CA ILE A 181 9.93 4.65 17.46
C ILE A 181 8.84 3.75 18.03
N VAL A 182 8.85 3.49 19.34
CA VAL A 182 7.81 2.67 19.99
C VAL A 182 6.43 3.29 19.82
N GLU A 183 6.31 4.61 20.01
CA GLU A 183 5.05 5.32 19.83
C GLU A 183 4.53 5.18 18.39
N LYS A 184 5.42 5.33 17.40
CA LYS A 184 5.06 5.21 15.98
C LYS A 184 4.68 3.79 15.59
N LEU A 185 5.36 2.78 16.14
CA LEU A 185 5.01 1.37 15.94
C LEU A 185 3.61 1.05 16.50
N GLN A 186 3.27 1.58 17.68
CA GLN A 186 1.94 1.42 18.28
C GLN A 186 0.84 2.07 17.43
N GLN A 187 1.11 3.25 16.85
CA GLN A 187 0.15 3.96 15.98
C GLN A 187 -0.08 3.22 14.65
N ARG A 188 0.92 2.52 14.12
CA ARG A 188 0.88 1.89 12.78
C ARG A 188 0.34 0.46 12.77
N ASN A 189 0.20 -0.19 13.94
CA ASN A 189 -0.20 -1.61 14.06
C ASN A 189 0.59 -2.52 13.09
N VAL A 190 1.91 -2.47 13.22
CA VAL A 190 2.83 -3.11 12.27
C VAL A 190 2.80 -4.65 12.43
N PRO A 191 2.45 -5.42 11.37
CA PRO A 191 2.50 -6.86 11.43
C PRO A 191 3.96 -7.33 11.38
N LEU A 192 4.47 -7.85 12.49
CA LEU A 192 5.80 -8.45 12.54
C LEU A 192 5.76 -9.88 11.97
N ASP A 193 6.79 -10.24 11.22
CA ASP A 193 6.94 -11.58 10.66
C ASP A 193 7.37 -12.59 11.71
N ASN A 194 6.41 -13.33 12.28
CA ASN A 194 6.65 -14.30 13.35
C ASN A 194 7.01 -15.72 12.87
N ARG A 195 7.50 -15.88 11.63
CA ARG A 195 7.99 -17.18 11.14
C ARG A 195 9.21 -17.67 11.91
N SER A 196 10.08 -16.75 12.31
CA SER A 196 11.26 -17.00 13.15
C SER A 196 11.79 -15.68 13.73
N PRO A 197 12.67 -15.71 14.74
CA PRO A 197 13.34 -14.52 15.26
C PRO A 197 14.07 -13.70 14.18
N GLU A 198 14.77 -14.36 13.25
CA GLU A 198 15.51 -13.66 12.18
C GLU A 198 14.57 -12.90 11.24
N PHE A 199 13.47 -13.54 10.83
CA PHE A 199 12.44 -12.92 10.00
C PHE A 199 11.80 -11.72 10.73
N MET A 200 11.51 -11.87 12.03
CA MET A 200 10.97 -10.80 12.86
C MET A 200 11.95 -9.63 12.98
N ARG A 201 13.23 -9.89 13.28
CA ARG A 201 14.30 -8.88 13.36
C ARG A 201 14.43 -8.10 12.06
N ASN A 202 14.40 -8.78 10.92
CA ASN A 202 14.48 -8.16 9.60
C ASN A 202 13.24 -7.32 9.28
N SER A 203 12.05 -7.85 9.57
CA SER A 203 10.79 -7.11 9.46
C SER A 203 10.80 -5.86 10.33
N LEU A 204 11.19 -5.97 11.60
CA LEU A 204 11.29 -4.84 12.52
C LEU A 204 12.29 -3.79 12.04
N ARG A 205 13.52 -4.20 11.65
CA ARG A 205 14.56 -3.28 11.16
C ARG A 205 14.06 -2.43 10.00
N LYS A 206 13.36 -3.07 9.06
CA LYS A 206 12.78 -2.45 7.88
C LYS A 206 11.64 -1.49 8.23
N GLU A 207 10.80 -1.84 9.20
CA GLU A 207 9.72 -0.97 9.65
C GLU A 207 10.25 0.25 10.41
N ILE A 208 11.28 0.07 11.24
CA ILE A 208 12.02 1.17 11.86
C ILE A 208 12.61 2.08 10.79
N PHE A 209 13.22 1.53 9.74
CA PHE A 209 13.74 2.32 8.62
C PHE A 209 12.63 3.12 7.93
N ASN A 210 11.48 2.51 7.66
CA ASN A 210 10.33 3.19 7.04
C ASN A 210 9.81 4.33 7.92
N ILE A 211 9.63 4.09 9.22
CA ILE A 211 9.20 5.12 10.18
C ILE A 211 10.21 6.27 10.18
N ALA A 212 11.49 5.97 10.28
CA ALA A 212 12.52 6.98 10.35
C ALA A 212 12.63 7.82 9.08
N ARG A 213 12.57 7.16 7.91
CA ARG A 213 12.48 7.85 6.61
C ARG A 213 11.30 8.81 6.58
N ASP A 214 10.12 8.36 6.99
CA ASP A 214 8.91 9.19 6.96
C ASP A 214 9.04 10.38 7.92
N GLU A 215 9.58 10.18 9.12
CA GLU A 215 9.79 11.28 10.09
C GLU A 215 10.81 12.31 9.59
N ILE A 216 11.91 11.86 8.99
CA ILE A 216 12.90 12.76 8.38
C ILE A 216 12.25 13.57 7.26
N LEU A 217 11.44 12.94 6.42
CA LEU A 217 10.72 13.63 5.35
C LEU A 217 9.68 14.62 5.88
N ILE A 218 9.00 14.30 6.98
CA ILE A 218 8.06 15.22 7.64
C ILE A 218 8.81 16.45 8.17
N ARG A 219 9.96 16.24 8.83
CA ARG A 219 10.81 17.35 9.31
C ARG A 219 11.23 18.25 8.14
N GLU A 220 11.75 17.67 7.06
CA GLU A 220 12.13 18.40 5.85
C GLU A 220 10.94 19.15 5.20
N ALA A 221 9.77 18.51 5.16
CA ALA A 221 8.57 19.11 4.61
C ALA A 221 8.11 20.33 5.43
N ASN A 222 8.21 20.24 6.76
CA ASN A 222 7.89 21.34 7.67
C ASN A 222 8.90 22.48 7.54
N GLU A 223 10.20 22.18 7.44
CA GLU A 223 11.25 23.19 7.21
C GLU A 223 11.02 23.96 5.90
N ARG A 224 10.57 23.26 4.86
CA ARG A 224 10.20 23.85 3.56
C ARG A 224 8.78 24.44 3.53
N LYS A 225 8.04 24.40 4.65
CA LYS A 225 6.65 24.86 4.76
C LYS A 225 5.74 24.29 3.67
N LEU A 226 5.93 23.00 3.33
CA LEU A 226 5.15 22.35 2.29
C LEU A 226 3.70 22.14 2.70
N ASP A 227 3.45 22.02 4.00
CA ASP A 227 2.14 21.97 4.64
C ASP A 227 1.32 23.26 4.41
N GLU A 228 1.99 24.41 4.21
CA GLU A 228 1.32 25.67 3.94
C GLU A 228 0.75 25.77 2.52
N ARG A 229 1.19 24.89 1.61
CA ARG A 229 0.79 24.93 0.20
C ARG A 229 -0.70 24.63 0.04
N PRO A 230 -1.44 25.36 -0.81
CA PRO A 230 -2.88 25.17 -0.98
C PRO A 230 -3.28 23.73 -1.35
N GLY A 231 -2.49 23.05 -2.17
CA GLY A 231 -2.72 21.65 -2.53
C GLY A 231 -2.64 20.72 -1.32
N VAL A 232 -1.60 20.87 -0.49
CA VAL A 232 -1.40 20.05 0.70
C VAL A 232 -2.48 20.33 1.75
N LYS A 233 -2.86 21.60 1.97
CA LYS A 233 -3.98 21.95 2.86
C LYS A 233 -5.30 21.30 2.43
N ASN A 234 -5.58 21.28 1.13
CA ASN A 234 -6.78 20.63 0.61
C ASN A 234 -6.75 19.12 0.85
N ASP A 235 -5.62 18.47 0.61
CA ASP A 235 -5.44 17.04 0.84
C ASP A 235 -5.58 16.70 2.34
N LEU A 236 -4.93 17.47 3.22
CA LEU A 236 -5.04 17.29 4.67
C LEU A 236 -6.47 17.45 5.17
N ARG A 237 -7.21 18.46 4.69
CA ARG A 237 -8.63 18.63 5.03
C ARG A 237 -9.44 17.43 4.60
N LEU A 238 -9.26 16.96 3.36
CA LEU A 238 -9.97 15.79 2.85
C LEU A 238 -9.71 14.54 3.69
N TRP A 239 -8.45 14.30 4.08
CA TRP A 239 -8.09 13.17 4.94
C TRP A 239 -8.66 13.31 6.35
N SER A 240 -8.61 14.52 6.93
CA SER A 240 -9.20 14.81 8.24
C SER A 240 -10.70 14.55 8.26
N ASP A 241 -11.42 15.02 7.25
CA ASP A 241 -12.87 14.83 7.10
C ASP A 241 -13.19 13.35 6.95
N TYR A 242 -12.43 12.63 6.12
CA TYR A 242 -12.59 11.18 5.92
C TYR A 242 -12.35 10.38 7.20
N LEU A 243 -11.26 10.64 7.93
CA LEU A 243 -10.95 9.96 9.18
C LEU A 243 -12.02 10.24 10.24
N SER A 244 -12.48 11.48 10.32
CA SER A 244 -13.56 11.88 11.23
C SER A 244 -14.86 11.14 10.91
N TYR A 245 -15.25 11.10 9.63
CA TYR A 245 -16.40 10.33 9.18
C TYR A 245 -16.26 8.85 9.53
N ARG A 246 -15.10 8.27 9.30
CA ARG A 246 -14.86 6.86 9.55
C ARG A 246 -14.93 6.51 11.04
N LEU A 247 -14.33 7.31 11.90
CA LEU A 247 -14.43 7.15 13.35
C LEU A 247 -15.87 7.27 13.83
N LEU A 248 -16.64 8.21 13.25
CA LEU A 248 -18.06 8.36 13.54
C LEU A 248 -18.86 7.14 13.07
N ALA A 249 -18.62 6.67 11.85
CA ALA A 249 -19.30 5.51 11.29
C ALA A 249 -19.05 4.24 12.11
N ASP A 250 -17.81 4.02 12.55
CA ASP A 250 -17.44 2.91 13.43
C ASP A 250 -18.13 3.00 14.80
N LYS A 251 -18.07 4.17 15.45
CA LYS A 251 -18.76 4.42 16.74
C LYS A 251 -20.27 4.22 16.66
N LEU A 252 -20.87 4.64 15.56
CA LEU A 252 -22.31 4.51 15.31
C LEU A 252 -22.69 3.13 14.76
N LYS A 253 -21.72 2.22 14.56
CA LYS A 253 -21.90 0.91 13.92
C LYS A 253 -22.66 1.02 12.59
N LEU A 254 -22.43 2.10 11.84
CA LEU A 254 -23.00 2.28 10.52
C LEU A 254 -22.40 1.19 9.64
N LYS A 255 -23.25 0.31 9.10
CA LYS A 255 -22.82 -0.61 8.05
C LYS A 255 -22.47 0.23 6.83
N GLU A 256 -21.32 -0.06 6.20
CA GLU A 256 -21.04 0.45 4.85
C GLU A 256 -22.16 -0.05 3.95
N VAL A 257 -23.08 0.84 3.61
CA VAL A 257 -24.12 0.54 2.65
C VAL A 257 -23.47 0.70 1.29
N THR A 258 -23.16 -0.41 0.62
CA THR A 258 -22.71 -0.31 -0.76
C THR A 258 -23.87 0.24 -1.61
N THR A 259 -23.59 0.83 -2.76
CA THR A 259 -24.65 1.30 -3.67
C THR A 259 -25.63 0.20 -4.07
N ASN A 260 -25.23 -1.08 -3.93
CA ASN A 260 -26.08 -2.24 -4.16
C ASN A 260 -27.05 -2.53 -2.99
N ASP A 261 -26.73 -2.12 -1.77
CA ASP A 261 -27.53 -2.34 -0.57
C ASP A 261 -28.64 -1.29 -0.37
N VAL A 262 -28.55 -0.15 -1.07
CA VAL A 262 -29.60 0.87 -1.02
C VAL A 262 -30.71 0.52 -2.01
N HIS A 263 -31.64 -0.34 -1.59
CA HIS A 263 -32.88 -0.57 -2.33
C HIS A 263 -33.83 0.64 -2.19
N PHE A 264 -33.52 1.72 -2.91
CA PHE A 264 -34.44 2.83 -3.08
C PHE A 264 -35.74 2.44 -3.82
N GLY A 265 -35.75 1.30 -4.53
CA GLY A 265 -36.77 0.93 -5.50
C GLY A 265 -38.22 1.12 -5.06
N ASN A 266 -38.58 0.65 -3.86
CA ASN A 266 -39.97 0.74 -3.39
C ASN A 266 -40.32 2.15 -2.90
N ARG A 267 -39.46 2.78 -2.09
CA ARG A 267 -39.71 4.12 -1.54
C ARG A 267 -39.69 5.21 -2.63
N LEU A 268 -38.85 5.05 -3.65
CA LEU A 268 -38.78 5.97 -4.79
C LEU A 268 -39.98 5.80 -5.73
N ARG A 269 -40.54 4.58 -5.85
CA ARG A 269 -41.83 4.35 -6.54
C ARG A 269 -42.98 5.05 -5.84
N THR A 270 -43.12 4.84 -4.52
CA THR A 270 -44.19 5.48 -3.74
C THR A 270 -44.10 7.01 -3.76
N LEU A 271 -42.87 7.56 -3.78
CA LEU A 271 -42.66 9.00 -3.88
C LEU A 271 -42.92 9.55 -5.29
N LYS A 272 -42.62 8.79 -6.35
CA LYS A 272 -42.95 9.14 -7.75
C LYS A 272 -44.44 9.09 -8.04
N ASP A 273 -45.16 8.16 -7.44
CA ASP A 273 -46.61 8.02 -7.63
C ASP A 273 -47.40 9.09 -6.85
N LYS A 274 -46.84 9.54 -5.70
CA LYS A 274 -47.49 10.53 -4.83
C LYS A 274 -47.15 11.99 -5.17
N TYR A 275 -45.99 12.23 -5.79
CA TYR A 275 -45.53 13.57 -6.13
C TYR A 275 -44.98 13.59 -7.55
N GLU A 276 -45.29 14.62 -8.34
CA GLU A 276 -44.72 14.82 -9.67
C GLU A 276 -43.22 15.19 -9.54
N ILE A 277 -42.36 14.18 -9.44
CA ILE A 277 -40.91 14.39 -9.28
C ILE A 277 -40.31 14.70 -10.65
N LYS A 278 -40.06 15.99 -10.92
CA LYS A 278 -39.23 16.43 -12.04
C LYS A 278 -37.75 16.29 -11.66
N ILE A 279 -37.11 15.25 -12.16
CA ILE A 279 -35.67 15.02 -11.97
C ILE A 279 -34.92 15.93 -12.94
N ASP A 280 -34.32 17.01 -12.41
CA ASP A 280 -33.41 17.87 -13.18
C ASP A 280 -32.07 17.15 -13.37
N THR A 281 -31.99 16.34 -14.43
CA THR A 281 -30.80 15.58 -14.82
C THR A 281 -29.59 16.49 -15.07
N THR A 282 -29.82 17.75 -15.45
CA THR A 282 -28.80 18.80 -15.61
C THR A 282 -28.13 19.16 -14.28
N LYS A 283 -28.88 19.15 -13.17
CA LYS A 283 -28.32 19.38 -11.82
C LYS A 283 -27.65 18.14 -11.25
N LEU A 284 -28.20 16.94 -11.50
CA LEU A 284 -27.57 15.69 -11.09
C LEU A 284 -26.21 15.47 -11.78
N GLY A 285 -26.09 15.84 -13.06
CA GLY A 285 -24.81 15.84 -13.78
C GLY A 285 -23.77 16.84 -13.26
N LYS A 286 -24.18 17.81 -12.42
CA LYS A 286 -23.27 18.73 -11.72
C LYS A 286 -22.83 18.21 -10.35
N ILE A 287 -23.43 17.12 -9.85
CA ILE A 287 -22.99 16.49 -8.60
C ILE A 287 -21.71 15.72 -8.89
N ASN A 288 -20.59 16.36 -8.60
CA ASN A 288 -19.26 15.76 -8.66
C ASN A 288 -19.13 14.67 -7.60
N VAL A 289 -19.34 13.41 -7.97
CA VAL A 289 -18.89 12.28 -7.15
C VAL A 289 -17.44 12.01 -7.53
N THR A 290 -16.51 12.67 -6.84
CA THR A 290 -15.09 12.36 -6.95
C THR A 290 -14.86 10.97 -6.37
N THR A 291 -14.33 10.05 -7.18
CA THR A 291 -13.80 8.78 -6.68
C THR A 291 -12.53 9.10 -5.89
N ILE A 292 -12.69 9.24 -4.58
CA ILE A 292 -11.57 9.41 -3.65
C ILE A 292 -11.00 8.01 -3.42
N PRO A 293 -9.69 7.77 -3.65
CA PRO A 293 -9.06 6.50 -3.28
C PRO A 293 -9.18 6.31 -1.75
N PHE A 294 -9.69 5.15 -1.32
CA PHE A 294 -10.12 4.87 0.06
C PHE A 294 -9.22 3.87 0.77
N LEU A 295 -8.80 4.17 2.01
CA LEU A 295 -8.09 3.26 2.92
C LEU A 295 -8.81 1.89 3.00
N ALA A 296 -8.14 0.81 2.58
CA ALA A 296 -8.64 -0.54 2.78
C ALA A 296 -8.09 -1.06 4.12
N VAL A 297 -8.96 -1.17 5.13
CA VAL A 297 -8.56 -1.81 6.39
C VAL A 297 -8.96 -3.25 6.35
N ARG A 298 -7.94 -4.11 6.30
CA ARG A 298 -8.09 -5.54 6.42
C ARG A 298 -7.68 -5.95 7.83
N PRO A 299 -8.56 -6.61 8.59
CA PRO A 299 -8.18 -7.23 9.86
C PRO A 299 -6.98 -8.16 9.65
N GLY A 300 -5.91 -8.00 10.43
CA GLY A 300 -4.72 -8.86 10.37
C GLY A 300 -3.70 -8.51 9.27
N GLN A 301 -3.82 -7.38 8.59
CA GLN A 301 -2.77 -6.81 7.72
C GLN A 301 -2.45 -5.37 8.15
N SER A 302 -1.26 -4.86 7.81
CA SER A 302 -0.93 -3.44 8.02
C SER A 302 -2.04 -2.56 7.42
N ASN A 303 -2.49 -1.54 8.13
CA ASN A 303 -3.42 -0.54 7.58
C ASN A 303 -2.77 0.13 6.37
N GLN A 304 -3.09 -0.35 5.16
CA GLN A 304 -2.59 0.26 3.95
C GLN A 304 -3.39 1.53 3.68
N LEU A 305 -2.72 2.67 3.77
CA LEU A 305 -3.17 3.87 3.10
C LEU A 305 -3.38 3.56 1.62
N VAL A 306 -4.63 3.60 1.15
CA VAL A 306 -4.91 3.69 -0.29
C VAL A 306 -4.80 5.16 -0.66
N VAL A 307 -3.56 5.64 -0.63
CA VAL A 307 -3.14 6.77 -1.46
C VAL A 307 -3.09 6.25 -2.90
N PRO A 308 -3.29 7.08 -3.95
CA PRO A 308 -2.87 6.68 -5.29
C PRO A 308 -1.47 6.05 -5.25
N TYR A 309 -1.37 4.86 -5.86
CA TYR A 309 -0.19 4.01 -5.92
C TYR A 309 1.12 4.81 -6.00
N TRP A 310 1.83 4.83 -4.89
CA TRP A 310 3.26 5.07 -4.76
C TRP A 310 3.84 3.82 -4.07
N PRO A 311 4.80 3.11 -4.66
CA PRO A 311 4.99 1.70 -4.38
C PRO A 311 5.78 1.49 -3.09
N MET A 312 5.18 0.82 -2.11
CA MET A 312 5.94 -0.07 -1.22
C MET A 312 5.93 -1.46 -1.86
N TYR A 313 6.98 -1.73 -2.62
CA TYR A 313 7.54 -3.06 -2.73
C TYR A 313 8.00 -3.50 -1.36
N PHE A 314 7.75 -4.75 -1.00
CA PHE A 314 8.76 -5.73 -0.62
C PHE A 314 8.23 -7.13 -0.91
#